data_AF-A0A7C8AH36-F1
#
_entry.id   AF-A0A7C8AH36-F1
#
_cell.length_a   1.000
_cell.length_b   1.000
_cell.length_c   1.000
_cell.angle_alpha   90.00
_cell.angle_beta   90.00
_cell.angle_gamma   90.00
#
_symmetry.space_group_name_H-M   'P 1'
#
loop_
_entity.id
_entity.type
_entity.pdbx_description
1 polymer ?
#
loop_
_entity_poly.entity_id
_entity_poly.type
_entity_poly.pdbx_seq_one_letter_code
_entity_poly.pdbx_strand_id
1 'polypeptide(L)' 'MRYAGLTDEPKRIKQEHGNPRNFGIIQQFRTEAEAKLWVSRMLARGYEKDTMGKGWKYGYTFSS' A
#
# COMPACT_ATOMS: atom_id res chain seq x y z
N MET A 1 14.14 -0.63 3.11
CA MET A 1 12.99 -1.18 3.89
C MET A 1 11.81 -1.44 2.96
N ARG A 2 10.93 -2.40 3.27
CA ARG A 2 9.74 -2.71 2.44
C ARG A 2 8.49 -2.17 3.10
N TYR A 3 7.67 -1.46 2.35
CA TYR A 3 6.47 -0.81 2.86
C TYR A 3 5.23 -1.34 2.17
N ALA A 4 4.14 -1.45 2.92
CA ALA A 4 2.81 -1.80 2.43
C ALA A 4 1.79 -0.79 2.96
N GLY A 5 0.94 -0.28 2.07
CA GLY A 5 -0.07 0.70 2.40
C GLY A 5 -1.34 0.51 1.59
N LEU A 6 -2.36 1.29 1.95
CA LEU A 6 -3.64 1.30 1.25
C LEU A 6 -3.95 2.69 0.71
N THR A 7 -4.52 2.77 -0.48
CA THR A 7 -4.94 4.05 -1.04
C THR A 7 -6.07 3.90 -2.05
N ASP A 8 -6.84 4.94 -2.26
CA ASP A 8 -7.75 5.08 -3.40
C ASP A 8 -7.08 5.79 -4.60
N GLU A 9 -5.94 6.45 -4.35
CA GLU A 9 -5.23 7.30 -5.31
C GLU A 9 -3.77 6.82 -5.55
N PRO A 10 -3.57 5.62 -6.13
CA PRO A 10 -2.24 5.01 -6.24
C PRO A 10 -1.21 5.84 -7.02
N LYS A 11 -1.65 6.59 -8.04
CA LYS A 11 -0.78 7.47 -8.82
C LYS A 11 -0.25 8.64 -7.98
N ARG A 12 -1.10 9.21 -7.13
CA ARG A 12 -0.76 10.33 -6.24
C ARG A 12 0.24 9.87 -5.18
N ILE A 13 -0.04 8.75 -4.51
CA ILE A 13 0.86 8.18 -3.49
C ILE A 13 2.23 7.84 -4.08
N LYS A 14 2.28 7.27 -5.30
CA LYS A 14 3.55 7.03 -5.97
C LYS A 14 4.38 8.30 -6.12
N GLN A 15 3.74 9.42 -6.48
CA GLN A 15 4.42 10.71 -6.62
C GLN A 15 4.86 11.28 -5.27
N GLU A 16 4.01 11.18 -4.23
CA GLU A 16 4.33 11.64 -2.87
C GLU A 16 5.55 10.90 -2.28
N HIS A 17 5.74 9.63 -2.64
CA HIS A 17 6.94 8.84 -2.30
C HIS A 17 8.14 9.07 -3.22
N GLY A 18 8.14 10.11 -4.07
CA GLY A 18 9.26 10.42 -4.96
C GLY A 18 9.38 9.49 -6.17
N ASN A 19 8.27 8.87 -6.58
CA ASN A 19 8.18 7.95 -7.72
C ASN A 19 9.13 6.74 -7.63
N PRO A 20 9.00 5.89 -6.59
CA PRO A 20 9.86 4.71 -6.44
C PRO A 20 9.75 3.80 -7.67
N ARG A 21 10.90 3.34 -8.20
CA ARG A 21 10.93 2.41 -9.35
C ARG A 21 10.20 1.10 -9.08
N ASN A 22 10.15 0.67 -7.82
CA ASN A 22 9.55 -0.57 -7.35
C ASN A 22 8.15 -0.39 -6.77
N PHE A 23 7.53 0.78 -6.92
CA PHE A 23 6.16 1.00 -6.48
C PHE A 23 5.20 0.17 -7.32
N GLY A 24 4.50 -0.76 -6.68
CA GLY A 24 3.58 -1.69 -7.31
C GLY A 24 2.23 -1.74 -6.62
N ILE A 25 1.15 -1.75 -7.41
CA ILE A 25 -0.19 -2.07 -6.92
C ILE A 25 -0.35 -3.58 -6.95
N ILE A 26 -0.55 -4.17 -5.78
CA ILE A 26 -0.59 -5.62 -5.60
C ILE A 26 -2.02 -6.13 -5.71
N GLN A 27 -2.98 -5.39 -5.15
CA GLN A 27 -4.35 -5.87 -5.06
C GLN A 27 -5.35 -4.70 -5.05
N GLN A 28 -6.50 -4.90 -5.68
CA GLN A 28 -7.67 -4.04 -5.52
C GLN A 28 -8.68 -4.73 -4.60
N PHE A 29 -9.25 -3.98 -3.68
CA PHE A 29 -10.22 -4.49 -2.70
C PHE A 29 -11.63 -4.02 -3.03
N ARG A 30 -12.61 -4.85 -2.66
CA ARG A 30 -14.03 -4.50 -2.80
C ARG A 30 -14.58 -3.89 -1.52
N THR A 31 -13.96 -4.21 -0.38
CA THR A 31 -14.35 -3.69 0.93
C THR A 31 -13.14 -3.22 1.73
N GLU A 32 -13.35 -2.27 2.64
CA GLU A 32 -12.31 -1.77 3.54
C GLU A 32 -11.81 -2.87 4.49
N ALA A 33 -12.68 -3.81 4.89
CA ALA A 33 -12.32 -4.92 5.76
C ALA A 33 -11.27 -5.85 5.12
N GLU A 34 -11.46 -6.20 3.84
CA GLU A 34 -10.48 -6.98 3.08
C GLU A 34 -9.13 -6.27 2.97
N ALA A 35 -9.16 -4.97 2.71
CA ALA A 35 -7.98 -4.13 2.59
C ALA A 35 -7.18 -4.10 3.90
N LYS A 36 -7.85 -3.89 5.03
CA LYS A 36 -7.22 -3.92 6.36
C LYS A 36 -6.63 -5.29 6.68
N LEU A 37 -7.34 -6.37 6.38
CA LEU A 37 -6.84 -7.74 6.55
C LEU A 37 -5.62 -8.02 5.68
N TRP A 38 -5.56 -7.46 4.48
CA TRP A 38 -4.38 -7.57 3.61
C TRP A 38 -3.18 -6.83 4.20
N VAL A 39 -3.34 -5.60 4.69
CA VAL A 39 -2.23 -4.86 5.34
C VAL A 39 -1.70 -5.67 6.52
N SER A 40 -2.56 -6.15 7.41
CA SER A 40 -2.13 -6.97 8.56
C SER A 40 -1.33 -8.19 8.13
N ARG A 41 -1.73 -8.85 7.02
CA ARG A 41 -0.96 -9.97 6.44
C ARG A 41 0.39 -9.53 5.88
N MET A 42 0.49 -8.35 5.28
CA MET A 42 1.76 -7.80 4.81
C MET A 42 2.71 -7.47 5.96
N LEU A 43 2.18 -6.90 7.05
CA LEU A 43 2.97 -6.64 8.27
C LEU A 43 3.52 -7.94 8.87
N ALA A 44 2.71 -8.99 8.94
CA ALA A 44 3.16 -10.31 9.38
C ALA A 44 4.25 -10.94 8.49
N ARG A 45 4.37 -10.48 7.23
CA ARG A 45 5.42 -10.90 6.28
C ARG A 45 6.68 -10.01 6.34
N GLY A 46 6.75 -9.08 7.30
CA GLY A 46 7.89 -8.19 7.51
C GLY A 46 7.87 -6.91 6.67
N TYR A 47 6.72 -6.53 6.11
CA TYR A 47 6.54 -5.18 5.57
C TYR A 47 6.25 -4.20 6.70
N GLU A 48 6.68 -2.96 6.54
CA GLU A 48 6.28 -1.86 7.40
C GLU A 48 5.00 -1.22 6.89
N LYS A 49 4.20 -0.69 7.82
CA LYS A 49 2.95 -0.01 7.49
C LYS A 49 3.25 1.38 6.95
N ASP A 50 2.87 1.63 5.70
CA ASP A 50 2.84 3.00 5.19
C ASP A 50 1.52 3.68 5.61
N THR A 51 1.62 4.89 6.13
CA THR A 51 0.51 5.70 6.63
C THR A 51 0.19 6.90 5.73
N MET A 52 0.96 7.12 4.66
CA MET A 52 0.71 8.21 3.70
C MET A 52 -0.52 7.94 2.83
N GLY A 53 -0.82 6.68 2.57
CA GLY A 53 -1.97 6.28 1.77
C GLY A 53 -3.32 6.67 2.38
N LYS A 54 -4.12 7.44 1.63
CA LYS A 54 -5.53 7.73 1.94
C LYS A 54 -6.45 6.81 1.16
N GLY A 55 -7.39 6.17 1.87
CA GLY A 55 -8.34 5.22 1.29
C GLY A 55 -7.97 3.75 1.52
N TRP A 56 -8.71 2.85 0.89
CA TRP A 56 -8.59 1.40 1.10
C TRP A 56 -8.71 0.56 -0.17
N LYS A 57 -9.05 1.16 -1.31
CA LYS A 57 -9.41 0.46 -2.55
C LYS A 57 -8.25 -0.28 -3.19
N TYR A 58 -7.01 0.20 -3.03
CA TYR A 58 -5.81 -0.43 -3.57
C TYR A 58 -4.76 -0.67 -2.50
N GLY A 59 -4.22 -1.89 -2.47
CA GLY A 59 -3.04 -2.24 -1.71
C GLY A 59 -1.80 -2.06 -2.56
N TYR A 60 -0.84 -1.28 -2.06
CA TYR A 60 0.41 -1.02 -2.75
C TYR A 60 1.60 -1.39 -1.88
N THR A 61 2.71 -1.66 -2.55
CA THR A 61 4.00 -1.87 -1.91
C THR A 61 5.08 -1.09 -2.62
N PHE A 62 6.11 -0.69 -1.88
CA PHE A 62 7.35 -0.16 -2.44
C PHE A 62 8.51 -0.51 -1.51
N SER A 63 9.73 -0.25 -1.94
CA SER A 63 10.89 -0.30 -1.04
C SER A 63 11.67 0.99 -1.16
N SER A 64 12.05 1.54 -0.01
CA SER A 64 13.03 2.63 0.13
C SER A 64 14.42 2.05 0.32
#